data_AF-A0A956TV31-F1
#
_entry.id   AF-A0A956TV31-F1
#
_cell.length_a   1.000
_cell.length_b   1.000
_cell.length_c   1.000
_cell.angle_alpha   90.00
_cell.angle_beta   90.00
_cell.angle_gamma   90.00
#
_symmetry.space_group_name_H-M   'P 1'
#
loop_
_entity.id
_entity.type
_entity.pdbx_description
1 polymer ?
#
loop_
_entity_poly.entity_id
_entity_poly.type
_entity_poly.pdbx_seq_one_letter_code
_entity_poly.pdbx_strand_id
1 'polypeptide(L)'
;MSAKAQSRQKHIRMSHRKLRRVANEVRGKSVADAVYTLRFMPYRAAEVILKNLRAAVANAEVKFGDSVDLSQMKVSAIMVDEAQAYRRFKPRAQGRVYKIEKPTAHLMVEVALAAKGE
;
A
#
# COMPACT_ATOMS: atom_id res chain seq x y z
N MET A 1 -17.54 -14.62 -8.96
CA MET A 1 -16.80 -13.35 -8.74
C MET A 1 -16.70 -13.11 -7.24
N SER A 2 -15.49 -13.00 -6.68
CA SER A 2 -15.31 -12.75 -5.23
C SER A 2 -15.67 -11.31 -4.87
N ALA A 3 -16.30 -11.10 -3.72
CA ALA A 3 -16.57 -9.76 -3.21
C ALA A 3 -15.25 -9.04 -2.89
N LYS A 4 -15.08 -7.84 -3.48
CA LYS A 4 -13.84 -7.04 -3.43
C LYS A 4 -14.09 -5.61 -2.97
N ALA A 5 -13.21 -5.12 -2.10
CA ALA A 5 -13.14 -3.72 -1.69
C ALA A 5 -11.72 -3.20 -1.87
N GLN A 6 -11.59 -1.89 -2.06
CA GLN A 6 -10.32 -1.26 -2.34
C GLN A 6 -10.16 0.06 -1.58
N SER A 7 -8.91 0.42 -1.34
CA SER A 7 -8.49 1.74 -0.85
C SER A 7 -7.42 2.30 -1.77
N ARG A 8 -7.49 3.61 -2.06
CA ARG A 8 -6.55 4.31 -2.93
C ARG A 8 -6.01 5.55 -2.23
N GLN A 9 -4.69 5.67 -2.17
CA GLN A 9 -4.02 6.87 -1.69
C GLN A 9 -3.13 7.45 -2.79
N LYS A 10 -3.37 8.72 -3.11
CA LYS A 10 -2.62 9.46 -4.14
C LYS A 10 -1.58 10.38 -3.50
N HIS A 11 -0.55 10.73 -4.30
CA HIS A 11 0.53 11.66 -3.97
C HIS A 11 1.30 11.36 -2.66
N ILE A 12 1.63 10.09 -2.41
CA ILE A 12 2.45 9.71 -1.27
C ILE A 12 3.86 10.24 -1.48
N ARG A 13 4.38 11.00 -0.52
CA ARG A 13 5.74 11.57 -0.52
C ARG A 13 6.81 10.53 -0.18
N MET A 14 6.84 9.43 -0.94
CA MET A 14 7.77 8.32 -0.78
C MET A 14 8.08 7.69 -2.13
N SER A 15 9.27 7.08 -2.27
CA SER A 15 9.60 6.32 -3.48
C SER A 15 8.76 5.05 -3.57
N HIS A 16 8.20 4.82 -4.76
CA HIS A 16 7.49 3.58 -5.12
C HIS A 16 8.31 2.32 -4.81
N ARG A 17 9.65 2.33 -4.99
CA ARG A 17 10.50 1.16 -4.69
C ARG A 17 10.48 0.76 -3.21
N LYS A 18 10.48 1.73 -2.29
CA LYS A 18 10.42 1.48 -0.85
C LYS A 18 9.06 0.90 -0.43
N LEU A 19 7.98 1.41 -1.02
CA LEU A 19 6.63 0.89 -0.83
C LEU A 19 6.48 -0.52 -1.41
N ARG A 20 6.99 -0.78 -2.63
CA ARG A 20 6.93 -2.09 -3.28
C ARG A 20 7.60 -3.19 -2.45
N ARG A 21 8.75 -2.89 -1.84
CA ARG A 21 9.44 -3.84 -0.96
C ARG A 21 8.50 -4.35 0.13
N VAL A 22 7.83 -3.45 0.84
CA VAL A 22 6.90 -3.84 1.91
C VAL A 22 5.61 -4.45 1.35
N ALA A 23 5.06 -3.90 0.27
CA ALA A 23 3.84 -4.41 -0.35
C ALA A 23 3.97 -5.86 -0.82
N ASN A 24 5.14 -6.27 -1.32
CA ASN A 24 5.39 -7.63 -1.76
C ASN A 24 5.34 -8.63 -0.59
N GLU A 25 5.77 -8.23 0.61
CA GLU A 25 5.75 -9.10 1.80
C GLU A 25 4.34 -9.42 2.30
N VAL A 26 3.37 -8.53 2.08
CA VAL A 26 1.98 -8.69 2.54
C VAL A 26 1.00 -9.11 1.45
N ARG A 27 1.45 -9.21 0.20
CA ARG A 27 0.60 -9.65 -0.90
C ARG A 27 0.21 -11.12 -0.69
N GLY A 28 -1.09 -11.42 -0.80
CA GLY A 28 -1.62 -12.79 -0.68
C GLY A 28 -1.79 -13.31 0.74
N LYS A 29 -1.32 -12.59 1.77
CA LYS A 29 -1.53 -12.96 3.18
C LYS A 29 -2.97 -12.69 3.63
N SER A 30 -3.37 -13.34 4.71
CA SER A 30 -4.59 -12.99 5.43
C SER A 30 -4.51 -11.54 5.93
N VAL A 31 -5.65 -10.87 6.07
CA VAL A 31 -5.65 -9.48 6.56
C VAL A 31 -5.10 -9.41 8.00
N ALA A 32 -5.44 -10.39 8.85
CA ALA A 32 -4.93 -10.47 10.22
C ALA A 32 -3.39 -10.56 10.25
N ASP A 33 -2.81 -11.49 9.51
CA ASP A 33 -1.34 -11.68 9.47
C ASP A 33 -0.64 -10.47 8.84
N ALA A 34 -1.26 -9.87 7.82
CA ALA A 34 -0.73 -8.66 7.20
C ALA A 34 -0.69 -7.49 8.19
N VAL A 35 -1.73 -7.30 9.02
CA VAL A 35 -1.75 -6.26 10.05
C VAL A 35 -0.65 -6.50 11.09
N TYR A 36 -0.48 -7.73 11.57
CA TYR A 36 0.58 -8.05 12.53
C TYR A 36 1.97 -7.81 11.93
N THR A 37 2.22 -8.32 10.72
CA THR A 37 3.50 -8.14 10.01
C THR A 37 3.83 -6.66 9.83
N LEU A 38 2.87 -5.85 9.36
CA LEU A 38 3.08 -4.43 9.11
C LEU A 38 3.26 -3.62 10.39
N ARG A 39 2.67 -4.04 11.51
CA ARG A 39 2.76 -3.33 12.80
C ARG A 39 4.17 -3.39 13.40
N PHE A 40 4.88 -4.51 13.20
CA PHE A 40 6.22 -4.73 13.77
C PHE A 40 7.36 -4.53 12.76
N MET A 41 7.03 -4.21 11.51
CA MET A 41 8.04 -3.97 10.49
C MET A 41 8.75 -2.63 10.72
N PRO A 42 10.10 -2.56 10.68
CA PRO A 42 10.85 -1.35 11.04
C PRO A 42 10.80 -0.24 9.96
N TYR A 43 10.14 -0.49 8.82
CA TYR A 43 10.14 0.43 7.69
C TYR A 43 8.98 1.42 7.78
N ARG A 44 9.25 2.72 7.59
CA ARG A 44 8.21 3.77 7.48
C ARG A 44 7.13 3.49 6.40
N ALA A 45 7.49 2.73 5.36
CA ALA A 45 6.54 2.30 4.33
C ALA A 45 5.40 1.43 4.91
N ALA A 46 5.67 0.69 5.99
CA ALA A 46 4.70 -0.18 6.64
C ALA A 46 3.55 0.61 7.27
N GLU A 47 3.81 1.76 7.89
CA GLU A 47 2.77 2.63 8.45
C GLU A 47 1.77 3.10 7.37
N VAL A 48 2.30 3.48 6.20
CA VAL A 48 1.48 3.94 5.07
C VAL A 48 0.60 2.80 4.56
N ILE A 49 1.16 1.61 4.39
CA ILE A 49 0.42 0.44 3.90
C ILE A 49 -0.61 -0.01 4.94
N LEU A 50 -0.25 -0.04 6.23
CA LEU A 50 -1.15 -0.40 7.33
C LEU A 50 -2.38 0.52 7.39
N LYS A 51 -2.18 1.84 7.24
CA LYS A 51 -3.29 2.79 7.20
C LYS A 51 -4.24 2.50 6.03
N ASN A 52 -3.71 2.20 4.85
CA ASN A 52 -4.52 1.90 3.68
C ASN A 52 -5.22 0.54 3.77
N LEU A 53 -4.57 -0.45 4.39
CA LEU A 53 -5.17 -1.75 4.64
C LEU A 53 -6.36 -1.63 5.59
N ARG A 54 -6.22 -0.88 6.69
CA ARG A 54 -7.34 -0.58 7.61
C ARG A 54 -8.49 0.14 6.91
N ALA A 55 -8.18 1.11 6.06
CA ALA A 55 -9.20 1.79 5.26
C ALA A 55 -9.88 0.85 4.25
N ALA A 56 -9.15 -0.08 3.64
CA ALA A 56 -9.73 -1.05 2.71
C ALA A 56 -10.68 -2.03 3.41
N VAL A 57 -10.35 -2.43 4.64
CA VAL A 57 -11.21 -3.26 5.51
C VAL A 57 -12.48 -2.49 5.88
N ALA A 58 -12.37 -1.25 6.37
CA ALA A 58 -13.54 -0.42 6.69
C ALA A 58 -14.45 -0.21 5.46
N ASN A 59 -13.86 0.01 4.28
CA ASN A 59 -14.63 0.09 3.03
C ASN A 59 -15.34 -1.22 2.68
N ALA A 60 -14.79 -2.36 3.11
CA ALA A 60 -15.39 -3.66 2.88
C ALA A 60 -16.55 -3.91 3.83
N GLU A 61 -16.41 -3.57 5.12
CA GLU A 61 -17.49 -3.63 6.12
C GLU A 61 -18.71 -2.83 5.64
N VAL A 62 -18.50 -1.59 5.21
CA VAL A 62 -19.59 -0.74 4.68
C VAL A 62 -20.23 -1.32 3.41
N LYS A 63 -19.45 -1.97 2.54
CA LYS A 63 -19.93 -2.45 1.24
C LYS A 63 -20.66 -3.79 1.31
N PHE A 64 -20.27 -4.66 2.24
CA PHE A 64 -20.76 -6.04 2.32
C PHE A 64 -21.63 -6.29 3.57
N GLY A 65 -21.78 -5.30 4.44
CA GLY A 65 -22.55 -5.39 5.69
C GLY A 65 -21.69 -5.72 6.90
N ASP A 66 -22.20 -5.42 8.10
CA ASP A 66 -21.48 -5.50 9.39
C ASP A 66 -21.01 -6.92 9.79
N SER A 67 -21.30 -7.96 8.99
CA SER A 67 -21.00 -9.36 9.27
C SER A 67 -19.77 -9.91 8.52
N VAL A 68 -18.90 -9.04 7.98
CA VAL A 68 -17.69 -9.54 7.34
C VAL A 68 -16.57 -9.78 8.35
N ASP A 69 -16.30 -11.06 8.61
CA ASP A 69 -15.19 -11.48 9.44
C ASP A 69 -13.83 -11.16 8.81
N LEU A 70 -12.99 -10.45 9.56
CA LEU A 70 -11.59 -10.17 9.22
C LEU A 70 -10.77 -11.43 8.90
N SER A 71 -11.11 -12.56 9.53
CA SER A 71 -10.45 -13.86 9.34
C SER A 71 -10.71 -14.47 7.97
N GLN A 72 -11.80 -14.08 7.31
CA GLN A 72 -12.17 -14.56 5.98
C GLN A 72 -11.64 -13.65 4.87
N MET A 73 -10.98 -12.53 5.23
CA MET A 73 -10.43 -11.58 4.28
C MET A 73 -8.97 -11.86 3.97
N LYS A 74 -8.64 -11.77 2.68
CA LYS A 74 -7.25 -11.80 2.21
C LYS A 74 -6.91 -10.55 1.41
N VAL A 75 -5.63 -10.19 1.44
CA VAL A 75 -5.08 -9.15 0.57
C VAL A 75 -4.96 -9.71 -0.84
N SER A 76 -5.86 -9.32 -1.74
CA SER A 76 -5.89 -9.84 -3.11
C SER A 76 -4.82 -9.19 -3.99
N ALA A 77 -4.72 -7.86 -3.94
CA ALA A 77 -3.75 -7.12 -4.73
C ALA A 77 -3.25 -5.89 -3.96
N ILE A 78 -1.95 -5.60 -4.11
CA ILE A 78 -1.37 -4.32 -3.72
C ILE A 78 -0.59 -3.81 -4.92
N MET A 79 -1.04 -2.68 -5.47
CA MET A 79 -0.41 -1.99 -6.59
C MET A 79 0.23 -0.71 -6.10
N VAL A 80 1.47 -0.48 -6.54
CA VAL A 80 2.26 0.71 -6.20
C VAL A 80 2.80 1.29 -7.49
N ASP A 81 2.20 2.40 -7.89
CA ASP A 81 2.55 3.10 -9.12
C ASP A 81 3.41 4.30 -8.83
N GLU A 82 4.25 4.65 -9.81
CA GLU A 82 5.00 5.89 -9.77
C GLU A 82 4.06 7.06 -10.09
N ALA A 83 4.24 8.16 -9.36
CA ALA A 83 3.51 9.39 -9.58
C ALA A 83 4.49 10.52 -9.93
N GLN A 84 3.96 11.70 -10.25
CA GLN A 84 4.78 12.84 -10.66
C GLN A 84 5.89 13.15 -9.64
N ALA A 85 7.14 13.06 -10.08
CA ALA A 85 8.29 13.41 -9.26
C ALA A 85 8.53 14.93 -9.27
N TYR A 86 8.88 15.49 -8.11
CA TYR A 86 9.27 16.90 -8.04
C TYR A 86 10.74 17.05 -8.40
N ARG A 87 11.04 18.00 -9.28
CA ARG A 87 12.41 18.34 -9.68
C ARG A 87 12.99 19.38 -8.72
N ARG A 88 14.23 19.17 -8.29
CA ARG A 88 15.04 20.11 -7.50
C ARG A 88 16.42 20.19 -8.13
N PHE A 89 17.07 21.34 -8.06
CA PHE A 89 18.42 21.54 -8.57
C PHE A 89 19.38 21.68 -7.40
N LYS A 90 20.56 21.08 -7.50
CA LYS A 90 21.63 21.22 -6.53
C LYS A 90 22.90 21.71 -7.24
N PRO A 91 23.49 22.84 -6.81
CA PRO A 91 24.76 23.31 -7.36
C PRO A 91 25.89 22.33 -7.02
N ARG A 92 26.88 22.24 -7.89
CA ARG A 92 28.07 21.40 -7.76
C ARG A 92 29.32 22.18 -8.18
N ALA A 93 30.49 21.60 -7.92
CA ALA A 93 31.77 22.17 -8.28
C ALA A 93 31.85 22.53 -9.78
N GLN A 94 32.66 23.52 -10.10
CA GLN A 94 32.90 24.01 -11.47
C GLN A 94 31.62 24.50 -12.18
N GLY A 95 30.71 25.19 -11.47
CA GLY A 95 29.49 25.75 -12.05
C GLY A 95 28.47 24.71 -12.54
N ARG A 96 28.64 23.42 -12.21
CA ARG A 96 27.74 22.35 -12.66
C ARG A 96 26.45 22.32 -11.84
N VAL A 97 25.35 21.92 -12.48
CA VAL A 97 24.05 21.75 -11.81
C VAL A 97 23.57 20.31 -11.97
N TYR A 98 23.27 19.64 -10.86
CA TYR A 98 22.68 18.31 -10.87
C TYR A 98 21.20 18.37 -10.51
N LYS A 99 20.41 17.53 -11.18
CA LYS A 99 18.99 17.34 -10.90
C LYS A 99 18.82 16.31 -9.78
N ILE A 100 17.98 16.63 -8.81
CA ILE A 100 17.49 15.71 -7.77
C ILE A 100 15.99 15.56 -7.98
N GLU A 101 15.53 14.31 -8.07
CA GLU A 101 14.11 13.99 -8.14
C GLU A 101 13.60 13.58 -6.75
N LYS A 102 12.48 14.15 -6.33
CA LYS A 102 11.74 13.73 -5.15
C LYS A 102 10.55 12.90 -5.63
N PRO A 103 10.69 11.56 -5.68
CA PRO A 103 9.65 10.70 -6.22
C PRO A 103 8.41 10.72 -5.34
N THR A 104 7.25 10.58 -5.97
CA THR A 104 6.00 10.28 -5.29
C THR A 104 5.41 8.99 -5.82
N ALA A 105 4.44 8.44 -5.09
CA ALA A 105 3.78 7.20 -5.47
C ALA A 105 2.26 7.28 -5.29
N HIS A 106 1.58 6.41 -6.01
CA HIS A 106 0.19 6.05 -5.80
C HIS A 106 0.11 4.63 -5.27
N LEU A 107 -0.75 4.41 -4.28
CA LEU A 107 -0.95 3.11 -3.66
C LEU A 107 -2.42 2.72 -3.81
N MET A 108 -2.64 1.50 -4.28
CA MET A 108 -3.92 0.83 -4.28
C MET A 108 -3.79 -0.46 -3.46
N VAL A 109 -4.65 -0.65 -2.49
CA VAL A 109 -4.78 -1.89 -1.72
C VAL A 109 -6.16 -2.47 -1.99
N GLU A 110 -6.22 -3.73 -2.38
CA GLU A 110 -7.44 -4.48 -2.63
C GLU A 110 -7.53 -5.65 -1.65
N VAL A 111 -8.69 -5.77 -1.01
CA VAL A 111 -9.05 -6.89 -0.15
C VAL A 111 -10.21 -7.65 -0.77
N ALA A 112 -10.17 -8.97 -0.65
CA ALA A 112 -11.21 -9.85 -1.16
C ALA A 112 -11.60 -10.88 -0.09
N LEU A 113 -12.86 -11.30 -0.13
CA LEU A 113 -13.29 -12.50 0.59
C LEU A 113 -12.55 -13.71 0.03
N ALA A 114 -11.91 -14.48 0.92
CA ALA A 114 -11.32 -15.75 0.58
C ALA A 114 -12.47 -16.76 0.39
N ALA A 115 -12.63 -17.30 -0.82
CA ALA A 115 -13.44 -18.50 -0.99
C ALA A 115 -12.72 -19.63 -0.23
N LYS A 116 -13.39 -20.21 0.78
CA LYS A 116 -12.90 -21.43 1.44
C LYS A 116 -12.71 -22.50 0.36
N GLY A 117 -11.48 -22.91 0.16
CA GLY A 117 -11.09 -24.04 -0.66
C GLY A 117 -9.92 -24.71 0.04
N GLU A 118 -10.23 -25.86 0.63
CA GLU A 118 -9.38 -26.99 1.08
C GLU A 118 -8.11 -26.70 1.88
#